data_AF-A0AAQ3KGB5-F1
#
_entry.id   AF-A0AAQ3KGB5-F1
#
_cell.length_a   1.000
_cell.length_b   1.000
_cell.length_c   1.000
_cell.angle_alpha   90.00
_cell.angle_beta   90.00
_cell.angle_gamma   90.00
#
_symmetry.space_group_name_H-M   'P 1'
#
loop_
_entity.id
_entity.type
_entity.pdbx_description
1 polymer ?
#
loop_
_entity_poly.entity_id
_entity_poly.type
_entity_poly.pdbx_seq_one_letter_code
_entity_poly.pdbx_strand_id
1 'polypeptide(L)' 'MACIAFGRCDDSFITSSLKAYLVEFISTLLFVVGVGSAIAYGHVNPAATFGLAVEGQITILIGIMYWPGA' A
#
# COMPACT_ATOMS: atom_id res chain seq x y z
N MET A 1 13.93 -11.60 -25.16
CA MET A 1 12.72 -11.57 -26.01
C MET A 1 11.61 -12.27 -25.23
N ALA A 2 10.71 -11.54 -24.59
CA ALA A 2 9.55 -12.18 -23.94
C ALA A 2 8.58 -12.62 -25.04
N CYS A 3 8.27 -13.91 -25.11
CA CYS A 3 7.25 -14.45 -26.00
C CYS A 3 5.93 -14.51 -25.22
N ILE A 4 4.94 -13.74 -25.65
CA ILE A 4 3.58 -13.85 -25.13
C ILE A 4 2.92 -15.01 -25.87
N ALA A 5 2.75 -16.13 -25.17
CA ALA A 5 2.01 -17.28 -25.68
C ALA A 5 0.55 -17.19 -25.21
N PHE A 6 -0.39 -17.35 -26.14
CA PHE A 6 -1.81 -17.45 -25.82
C PHE A 6 -2.08 -18.87 -25.31
N GLY A 7 -2.29 -19.02 -24.00
CA GLY A 7 -2.67 -20.30 -23.37
C GLY A 7 -4.09 -20.72 -23.75
N ARG A 8 -4.50 -21.95 -23.39
CA ARG A 8 -5.88 -22.42 -23.61
C ARG A 8 -6.73 -22.07 -22.38
N CYS A 9 -8.01 -21.78 -22.58
CA CYS A 9 -8.93 -21.43 -21.47
C CYS A 9 -9.04 -22.52 -20.41
N ASP A 10 -8.85 -23.79 -20.78
CA ASP A 10 -8.88 -24.93 -19.85
C ASP A 10 -7.75 -24.87 -18.81
N ASP A 11 -6.56 -24.41 -19.22
CA ASP A 11 -5.39 -24.27 -18.35
C ASP A 11 -5.58 -23.19 -17.26
N SER A 12 -6.44 -22.18 -17.53
CA SER A 12 -6.76 -21.12 -16.57
C SER A 12 -7.61 -21.62 -15.40
N PHE A 13 -8.39 -22.68 -15.58
CA PHE A 13 -9.29 -23.22 -14.55
C PHE A 13 -8.72 -24.44 -13.79
N ILE A 14 -7.45 -24.77 -14.00
CA ILE A 14 -6.75 -25.79 -13.21
C ILE A 14 -6.43 -25.25 -11.81
N THR A 15 -6.42 -26.14 -10.81
CA THR A 15 -6.13 -25.83 -9.40
C THR A 15 -4.82 -25.05 -9.20
N SER A 16 -3.79 -25.30 -10.01
CA SER A 16 -2.53 -24.53 -9.99
C SER A 16 -2.74 -23.07 -10.37
N SER A 17 -3.53 -22.80 -11.42
CA SER A 17 -3.83 -21.45 -11.92
C SER A 17 -4.76 -20.71 -10.96
N LEU A 18 -5.78 -21.38 -10.42
CA LEU A 18 -6.64 -20.83 -9.35
C LEU A 18 -5.83 -20.47 -8.09
N LYS A 19 -4.90 -21.33 -7.69
CA LYS A 19 -3.99 -21.02 -6.57
C LYS A 19 -3.13 -19.80 -6.89
N ALA A 20 -2.62 -19.68 -8.12
CA ALA A 20 -1.84 -18.52 -8.55
C ALA A 20 -2.66 -17.22 -8.48
N TYR A 21 -3.90 -17.22 -8.98
CA TYR A 21 -4.80 -16.05 -8.88
C TYR A 21 -5.08 -15.65 -7.44
N LEU A 22 -5.31 -16.62 -6.55
CA LEU A 22 -5.59 -16.36 -5.14
C LEU A 22 -4.35 -15.76 -4.44
N VAL A 23 -3.16 -16.30 -4.71
CA VAL A 23 -1.90 -15.76 -4.18
C VAL A 23 -1.65 -14.35 -4.69
N GLU A 24 -1.85 -14.10 -5.98
CA GLU A 24 -1.70 -12.77 -6.58
C GLU A 24 -2.68 -11.76 -5.95
N PHE A 25 -3.94 -12.16 -5.77
CA PHE A 25 -4.96 -11.33 -5.14
C PHE A 25 -4.58 -10.94 -3.70
N ILE A 26 -4.20 -11.93 -2.87
CA ILE A 26 -3.78 -11.69 -1.48
C ILE A 26 -2.50 -10.84 -1.44
N SER A 27 -1.53 -11.12 -2.32
CA SER A 27 -0.28 -10.36 -2.39
C SER A 27 -0.55 -8.89 -2.69
N THR A 28 -1.46 -8.61 -3.62
CA THR A 28 -1.82 -7.23 -4.01
C THR A 28 -2.56 -6.51 -2.88
N LEU A 29 -3.50 -7.19 -2.20
CA LEU A 29 -4.18 -6.63 -1.04
C LEU A 29 -3.21 -6.29 0.09
N LEU A 30 -2.30 -7.22 0.44
CA LEU A 30 -1.31 -6.99 1.48
C LEU A 30 -0.31 -5.89 1.10
N PHE A 31 0.09 -5.82 -0.17
CA PHE A 31 0.97 -4.75 -0.65
C PHE A 31 0.31 -3.38 -0.48
N VAL A 32 -0.94 -3.22 -0.90
CA VAL A 32 -1.68 -1.96 -0.76
C VAL A 32 -1.86 -1.57 0.70
N VAL A 33 -2.24 -2.52 1.57
CA VAL A 33 -2.39 -2.25 3.01
C VAL A 33 -1.04 -1.91 3.65
N GLY A 34 0.03 -2.63 3.30
CA GLY A 34 1.36 -2.41 3.84
C GLY A 34 1.94 -1.04 3.45
N VAL A 35 1.91 -0.70 2.17
CA VAL A 35 2.43 0.59 1.68
C VAL A 35 1.54 1.74 2.17
N GLY A 36 0.22 1.60 2.10
CA GLY A 36 -0.73 2.61 2.58
C GLY A 36 -0.58 2.87 4.08
N SER A 37 -0.41 1.81 4.89
CA SER A 37 -0.18 1.94 6.32
C SER A 37 1.19 2.54 6.64
N ALA A 38 2.25 2.18 5.92
CA ALA A 38 3.58 2.76 6.13
C ALA A 38 3.60 4.28 5.88
N ILE A 39 2.89 4.75 4.84
CA ILE A 39 2.75 6.18 4.55
C ILE A 39 1.85 6.86 5.61
N ALA A 40 0.74 6.23 5.99
CA ALA A 40 -0.17 6.77 7.00
C ALA A 40 0.45 6.83 8.40
N TYR A 41 1.28 5.85 8.78
CA TYR A 41 1.92 5.76 10.10
C TYR A 41 2.89 6.93 10.36
N GLY A 42 3.54 7.43 9.31
CA GLY A 42 4.37 8.63 9.37
C GLY A 42 3.58 9.91 9.69
N HIS A 43 2.28 9.93 9.40
CA HIS A 43 1.42 11.07 9.70
C HIS A 43 0.74 10.90 11.07
N VAL A 44 0.05 9.78 11.31
CA VAL A 44 -0.71 9.48 12.56
C VAL A 44 0.15 9.40 13.83
N ASN A 45 1.48 9.50 13.74
CA ASN A 45 2.28 9.69 14.94
C ASN A 45 2.43 11.19 15.24
N PRO A 46 1.95 11.68 16.39
CA PRO A 46 2.02 13.10 16.74
C PRO A 46 3.48 13.59 16.74
N ALA A 47 4.43 12.78 17.22
CA ALA A 47 5.86 13.09 17.17
C ALA A 47 6.41 13.24 15.74
N ALA A 48 5.92 12.44 14.78
CA ALA A 48 6.33 12.53 13.38
C ALA A 48 5.70 13.75 12.68
N THR A 49 4.42 14.04 12.96
CA THR A 49 3.75 15.27 12.50
C THR A 49 4.44 16.53 13.06
N PHE A 50 4.88 16.53 14.31
CA PHE A 50 5.67 17.65 14.85
C PHE A 50 7.05 17.79 14.19
N GLY A 51 7.74 16.67 13.94
CA GLY A 51 9.01 16.68 13.19
C GLY A 51 8.85 17.28 11.78
N LEU A 52 7.81 16.89 11.05
CA LEU A 52 7.50 17.43 9.72
C LEU A 52 7.11 18.91 9.74
N ALA A 53 6.47 19.38 10.82
CA ALA A 53 6.15 20.79 11.00
C ALA A 53 7.39 21.64 11.31
N VAL A 54 8.36 21.10 12.07
CA VAL A 54 9.64 21.76 12.35
C VAL A 54 10.54 21.77 11.11
N GLU A 55 10.52 20.72 10.30
CA GLU A 55 11.26 20.63 9.02
C GLU A 55 10.63 21.51 7.92
N GLY A 56 9.44 22.06 8.13
CA GLY A 56 8.75 22.92 7.16
C GLY A 56 8.10 22.18 6.00
N GLN A 57 7.96 20.85 6.09
CA GLN A 57 7.27 20.03 5.07
C GLN A 57 5.75 20.15 5.16
N ILE A 58 5.21 20.47 6.33
CA ILE A 58 3.79 20.79 6.54
C ILE A 58 3.64 22.13 7.26
N THR A 59 2.63 22.90 6.85
CA THR A 59 2.29 24.18 7.49
C THR A 59 1.87 23.97 8.95
N ILE A 60 2.28 24.87 9.85
CA ILE A 60 1.96 24.87 11.29
C ILE A 60 0.46 24.65 11.56
N LEU A 61 -0.42 25.27 10.76
CA LEU A 61 -1.87 25.09 10.84
C LEU A 61 -2.30 23.62 10.65
N ILE A 62 -1.68 22.89 9.71
CA ILE A 62 -1.97 21.49 9.42
C ILE A 62 -1.41 20.60 10.53
N GLY A 63 -0.21 20.93 11.05
CA GLY A 63 0.39 20.22 12.18
C GLY A 63 -0.47 20.28 13.45
N ILE A 64 -1.03 21.45 13.79
CA ILE A 64 -1.90 21.63 14.97
C ILE A 64 -3.26 20.94 14.79
N MET A 65 -3.84 20.97 13.58
CA MET A 65 -5.12 20.32 13.28
C MET A 65 -5.01 18.79 13.31
N TYR A 66 -3.87 18.24 12.88
CA TYR A 66 -3.64 16.80 12.77
C TYR A 66 -3.15 16.16 14.08
N TRP A 67 -2.43 16.92 14.92
CA TRP A 67 -1.91 16.45 16.22
C TRP A 67 -2.95 15.78 17.15
N PRO A 68 -4.22 16.25 17.28
CA PRO A 68 -5.22 15.59 18.12
C PRO A 68 -5.79 14.29 17.52
N GLY A 69 -5.63 14.08 16.21
CA GLY A 69 -6.12 12.89 15.49
C GLY A 69 -5.02 11.86 15.17
N ALA A 70 -3.80 12.14 15.61
CA ALA A 70 -2.61 11.32 15.55
C ALA A 70 -2.38 10.69 16.95
#